data_AF-A0A9P7KER7-F1
#
_entry.id   AF-A0A9P7KER7-F1
#
_cell.length_a   1.000
_cell.length_b   1.000
_cell.length_c   1.000
_cell.angle_alpha   90.00
_cell.angle_beta   90.00
_cell.angle_gamma   90.00
#
_symmetry.space_group_name_H-M   'P 1'
#
loop_
_entity.id
_entity.type
_entity.pdbx_description
1 polymer ?
#
loop_
_entity_poly.entity_id
_entity_poly.type
_entity_poly.pdbx_seq_one_letter_code
_entity_poly.pdbx_strand_id
1 'polypeptide(L)'
;MLTLSVTLAVSGATSNQDIVYTSPPDFRSQVTSFINFVAPFPDKVAWTKNNSIFTVSFGTNDVYRSYENTVGNGTSLYSQDLDSYFATVDRLYTAGARRFVFNNVVPFDRAQVGKDQGATVQAKLKGSILDFNSQLASKARVYCGSKPEIACVVFDTHTLFTAIMDNPGNFGFATADGVCSAYANRGGCAVLGADSSCLGPVSAYVWKDALHPTWAADTLWAKGVIAELSAIQ
;
A
#
# COMPACT_ATOMS: atom_id res chain seq x y z
N MET A 1 -21.65 -7.19 0.51
CA MET A 1 -20.60 -7.92 1.26
C MET A 1 -19.65 -8.52 0.22
N LEU A 2 -18.34 -8.27 0.31
CA LEU A 2 -17.35 -8.95 -0.55
C LEU A 2 -17.27 -10.41 -0.11
N THR A 3 -17.52 -11.36 -1.01
CA THR A 3 -17.58 -12.80 -0.67
C THR A 3 -16.32 -13.56 -1.04
N LEU A 4 -15.42 -12.95 -1.82
CA LEU A 4 -14.17 -13.53 -2.28
C LEU A 4 -13.05 -12.48 -2.31
N SER A 5 -11.88 -12.83 -1.79
CA SER A 5 -10.65 -12.05 -1.91
C SER A 5 -9.64 -12.83 -2.74
N VAL A 6 -9.04 -12.18 -3.74
CA VAL A 6 -7.92 -12.73 -4.53
C VAL A 6 -6.72 -11.81 -4.34
N THR A 7 -5.67 -12.32 -3.70
CA THR A 7 -4.44 -11.57 -3.44
C THR A 7 -3.34 -12.03 -4.36
N LEU A 8 -2.85 -11.11 -5.21
CA LEU A 8 -1.69 -11.31 -6.07
C LEU A 8 -0.47 -10.53 -5.58
N ALA A 9 -0.60 -9.80 -4.48
CA ALA A 9 0.44 -8.99 -3.88
C ALA A 9 1.65 -9.85 -3.49
N VAL A 10 2.83 -9.41 -3.91
CA VAL A 10 4.11 -10.01 -3.51
C VAL A 10 4.90 -9.01 -2.66
N SER A 11 5.33 -9.44 -1.48
CA SER A 11 6.15 -8.62 -0.58
C SER A 11 7.44 -8.17 -1.28
N GLY A 12 7.79 -6.89 -1.13
CA GLY A 12 8.99 -6.29 -1.72
C GLY A 12 8.86 -5.86 -3.17
N ALA A 13 7.71 -6.05 -3.81
CA ALA A 13 7.49 -5.64 -5.20
C ALA A 13 7.48 -4.11 -5.37
N THR A 14 8.07 -3.65 -6.48
CA THR A 14 7.95 -2.30 -7.03
C THR A 14 6.87 -2.24 -8.11
N SER A 15 6.52 -1.04 -8.57
CA SER A 15 5.59 -0.88 -9.70
C SER A 15 6.25 -1.41 -10.99
N ASN A 16 7.52 -1.07 -11.22
CA ASN A 16 8.29 -1.54 -12.36
C ASN A 16 9.77 -1.78 -11.99
N GLN A 17 10.19 -3.04 -12.02
CA GLN A 17 11.56 -3.44 -11.68
C GLN A 17 12.63 -2.95 -12.68
N ASP A 18 12.24 -2.54 -13.89
CA ASP A 18 13.16 -1.98 -14.89
C ASP A 18 13.48 -0.49 -14.59
N ILE A 19 12.66 0.17 -13.77
CA ILE A 19 12.83 1.57 -13.34
C ILE A 19 13.39 1.59 -11.91
N VAL A 20 12.73 0.89 -10.98
CA VAL A 20 13.17 0.74 -9.60
C VAL A 20 13.33 -0.74 -9.27
N TYR A 21 14.58 -1.20 -9.28
CA TYR A 21 14.88 -2.62 -9.17
C TYR A 21 14.59 -3.18 -7.78
N THR A 22 13.83 -4.27 -7.76
CA THR A 22 13.74 -5.23 -6.65
C THR A 22 13.72 -6.66 -7.23
N SER A 23 14.01 -7.67 -6.41
CA SER A 23 14.04 -9.07 -6.87
C SER A 23 12.66 -9.75 -7.10
N PRO A 24 11.60 -9.48 -6.33
CA PRO A 24 10.32 -10.18 -6.52
C PRO A 24 9.53 -9.66 -7.72
N PRO A 25 8.54 -10.42 -8.22
CA PRO A 25 7.66 -9.98 -9.31
C PRO A 25 6.99 -8.63 -9.04
N ASP A 26 7.25 -7.67 -9.91
CA ASP A 26 6.70 -6.31 -9.89
C ASP A 26 5.18 -6.26 -10.18
N PHE A 27 4.59 -5.08 -10.07
CA PHE A 27 3.16 -4.87 -10.38
C PHE A 27 2.79 -5.36 -11.79
N ARG A 28 3.65 -5.13 -12.79
CA ARG A 28 3.42 -5.58 -14.17
C ARG A 28 3.28 -7.09 -14.25
N SER A 29 4.12 -7.82 -13.54
CA SER A 29 4.14 -9.29 -13.47
C SER A 29 2.94 -9.85 -12.70
N GLN A 30 2.53 -9.17 -11.62
CA GLN A 30 1.32 -9.52 -10.87
C GLN A 30 0.06 -9.31 -11.72
N VAL A 31 0.00 -8.24 -12.53
CA VAL A 31 -1.10 -8.03 -13.50
C VAL A 31 -1.08 -9.07 -14.63
N THR A 32 0.10 -9.49 -15.09
CA THR A 32 0.18 -10.64 -16.03
C THR A 32 -0.42 -11.90 -15.40
N SER A 33 -0.16 -12.15 -14.12
CA SER A 33 -0.76 -13.29 -13.40
C SER A 33 -2.28 -13.14 -13.27
N PHE A 34 -2.78 -11.94 -12.96
CA PHE A 34 -4.21 -11.65 -12.99
C PHE A 34 -4.83 -12.01 -14.36
N ILE A 35 -4.24 -11.52 -15.45
CA ILE A 35 -4.75 -11.74 -16.82
C ILE A 35 -4.78 -13.23 -17.18
N ASN A 36 -3.81 -14.02 -16.71
CA ASN A 36 -3.72 -15.44 -17.07
C ASN A 36 -4.59 -16.34 -16.18
N PHE A 37 -4.78 -15.98 -14.91
CA PHE A 37 -5.35 -16.89 -13.90
C PHE A 37 -6.66 -16.42 -13.27
N VAL A 38 -6.99 -15.13 -13.35
CA VAL A 38 -8.18 -14.56 -12.70
C VAL A 38 -9.10 -13.93 -13.73
N ALA A 39 -8.57 -13.14 -14.67
CA ALA A 39 -9.36 -12.45 -15.67
C ALA A 39 -10.20 -13.36 -16.59
N PRO A 40 -9.73 -14.56 -17.01
CA PRO A 40 -10.53 -15.49 -17.82
C PRO A 40 -11.72 -16.00 -17.00
N PHE A 41 -12.86 -15.36 -17.18
CA PHE A 41 -14.17 -15.66 -16.60
C PHE A 41 -15.05 -16.37 -17.65
N PRO A 42 -15.91 -17.34 -17.27
CA PRO A 42 -16.25 -17.75 -15.91
C PRO A 42 -15.39 -18.86 -15.29
N ASP A 43 -14.45 -19.44 -16.05
CA ASP A 43 -13.94 -20.79 -15.74
C ASP A 43 -12.98 -20.87 -14.55
N LYS A 44 -12.51 -19.74 -13.99
CA LYS A 44 -11.53 -19.73 -12.87
C LYS A 44 -12.02 -19.00 -11.63
N VAL A 45 -12.40 -17.73 -11.79
CA VAL A 45 -12.87 -16.87 -10.69
C VAL A 45 -14.12 -16.16 -11.16
N ALA A 46 -15.22 -16.30 -10.41
CA ALA A 46 -16.49 -15.65 -10.76
C ALA A 46 -16.47 -14.15 -10.41
N TRP A 47 -16.08 -13.30 -11.36
CA TRP A 47 -16.05 -11.85 -11.22
C TRP A 47 -16.51 -11.13 -12.49
N THR A 48 -16.99 -9.90 -12.32
CA THR A 48 -17.49 -9.00 -13.36
C THR A 48 -17.11 -7.57 -12.99
N LYS A 49 -17.30 -6.62 -13.92
CA LYS A 49 -17.11 -5.18 -13.62
C LYS A 49 -18.02 -4.64 -12.50
N ASN A 50 -19.14 -5.31 -12.22
CA ASN A 50 -20.16 -4.83 -11.28
C ASN A 50 -20.01 -5.41 -9.86
N ASN A 51 -19.26 -6.51 -9.69
CA ASN A 51 -19.11 -7.19 -8.40
C ASN A 51 -17.64 -7.34 -7.96
N SER A 52 -16.73 -6.59 -8.57
CA SER A 52 -15.30 -6.60 -8.24
C SER A 52 -14.78 -5.21 -7.93
N ILE A 53 -13.76 -5.15 -7.08
CA ILE A 53 -13.02 -3.94 -6.72
C ILE A 53 -11.54 -4.29 -6.76
N PHE A 54 -10.74 -3.43 -7.38
CA PHE A 54 -9.31 -3.59 -7.54
C PHE A 54 -8.58 -2.62 -6.63
N THR A 55 -8.09 -3.12 -5.50
CA THR A 55 -7.22 -2.37 -4.58
C THR A 55 -5.78 -2.49 -5.05
N VAL A 56 -5.13 -1.36 -5.36
CA VAL A 56 -3.74 -1.30 -5.83
C VAL A 56 -2.91 -0.49 -4.83
N SER A 57 -1.88 -1.14 -4.28
CA SER A 57 -1.03 -0.58 -3.22
C SER A 57 0.44 -0.88 -3.53
N PHE A 58 1.07 0.00 -4.34
CA PHE A 58 2.51 0.01 -4.61
C PHE A 58 3.05 1.42 -4.32
N GLY A 59 4.35 1.54 -4.08
CA GLY A 59 5.00 2.82 -3.77
C GLY A 59 6.00 2.74 -2.63
N THR A 60 5.78 1.91 -1.60
CA THR A 60 6.71 1.84 -0.45
C THR A 60 8.11 1.42 -0.89
N ASN A 61 8.23 0.34 -1.69
CA ASN A 61 9.53 -0.10 -2.20
C ASN A 61 10.08 0.86 -3.25
N ASP A 62 9.22 1.48 -4.06
CA ASP A 62 9.59 2.45 -5.08
C ASP A 62 10.25 3.68 -4.44
N VAL A 63 9.63 4.21 -3.38
CA VAL A 63 10.17 5.30 -2.56
C VAL A 63 11.43 4.84 -1.82
N TYR A 64 11.38 3.70 -1.14
CA TYR A 64 12.50 3.19 -0.34
C TYR A 64 13.77 3.02 -1.21
N ARG A 65 13.66 2.35 -2.35
CA ARG A 65 14.80 2.11 -3.24
C ARG A 65 15.24 3.36 -3.98
N SER A 66 14.32 4.26 -4.34
CA SER A 66 14.69 5.50 -5.03
C SER A 66 15.41 6.46 -4.10
N TYR A 67 14.97 6.62 -2.84
CA TYR A 67 15.67 7.53 -1.90
C TYR A 67 17.07 7.03 -1.53
N GLU A 68 17.26 5.70 -1.42
CA GLU A 68 18.57 5.08 -1.14
C GLU A 68 19.56 5.30 -2.29
N ASN A 69 19.11 5.15 -3.53
CA ASN A 69 19.98 5.08 -4.70
C ASN A 69 20.14 6.40 -5.48
N THR A 70 19.43 7.48 -5.08
CA THR A 70 19.50 8.77 -5.78
C THR A 70 19.94 9.94 -4.91
N VAL A 71 20.67 10.87 -5.53
CA VAL A 71 20.91 12.22 -4.99
C VAL A 71 19.61 13.02 -5.14
N GLY A 72 19.13 13.60 -4.04
CA GLY A 72 17.80 14.24 -3.99
C GLY A 72 16.70 13.24 -3.61
N ASN A 73 15.44 13.60 -3.87
CA ASN A 73 14.26 12.85 -3.43
C ASN A 73 13.76 11.80 -4.43
N GLY A 74 14.33 11.71 -5.63
CA GLY A 74 13.93 10.75 -6.68
C GLY A 74 12.76 11.20 -7.58
N THR A 75 12.35 12.48 -7.57
CA THR A 75 11.14 12.98 -8.27
C THR A 75 10.97 12.49 -9.71
N SER A 76 12.03 12.54 -10.53
CA SER A 76 11.95 12.13 -11.94
C SER A 76 11.79 10.62 -12.13
N LEU A 77 12.27 9.81 -11.18
CA LEU A 77 12.03 8.36 -11.16
C LEU A 77 10.58 8.06 -10.80
N TYR A 78 10.01 8.77 -9.82
CA TYR A 78 8.60 8.57 -9.44
C TYR A 78 7.65 8.87 -10.59
N SER A 79 7.89 9.93 -11.37
CA SER A 79 7.02 10.21 -12.51
C SER A 79 7.06 9.08 -13.54
N GLN A 80 8.25 8.56 -13.87
CA GLN A 80 8.43 7.46 -14.80
C GLN A 80 7.81 6.16 -14.28
N ASP A 81 8.04 5.84 -13.01
CA ASP A 81 7.49 4.65 -12.37
C ASP A 81 5.96 4.71 -12.33
N LEU A 82 5.39 5.86 -11.97
CA LEU A 82 3.93 6.05 -11.95
C LEU A 82 3.30 6.12 -13.36
N ASP A 83 4.03 6.56 -14.39
CA ASP A 83 3.58 6.38 -15.78
C ASP A 83 3.45 4.89 -16.12
N SER A 84 4.43 4.08 -15.72
CA SER A 84 4.38 2.62 -15.86
C SER A 84 3.27 1.99 -15.01
N TYR A 85 3.05 2.50 -13.79
CA TYR A 85 1.96 2.08 -12.90
C TYR A 85 0.60 2.25 -13.59
N PHE A 86 0.28 3.44 -14.12
CA PHE A 86 -1.03 3.67 -14.74
C PHE A 86 -1.18 3.00 -16.10
N ALA A 87 -0.09 2.80 -16.85
CA ALA A 87 -0.12 1.89 -18.02
C ALA A 87 -0.46 0.45 -17.61
N THR A 88 -0.01 0.01 -16.43
CA THR A 88 -0.32 -1.31 -15.87
C THR A 88 -1.75 -1.40 -15.37
N VAL A 89 -2.29 -0.33 -14.77
CA VAL A 89 -3.72 -0.21 -14.45
C VAL A 89 -4.57 -0.27 -15.73
N ASP A 90 -4.12 0.31 -16.84
CA ASP A 90 -4.83 0.25 -18.12
C ASP A 90 -4.93 -1.18 -18.67
N ARG A 91 -3.95 -2.05 -18.37
CA ARG A 91 -4.04 -3.49 -18.68
C ARG A 91 -5.15 -4.17 -17.87
N LEU A 92 -5.31 -3.82 -16.58
CA LEU A 92 -6.43 -4.31 -15.76
C LEU A 92 -7.78 -3.80 -16.31
N TYR A 93 -7.85 -2.53 -16.69
CA TYR A 93 -9.05 -1.95 -17.33
C TYR A 93 -9.42 -2.68 -18.62
N THR A 94 -8.43 -2.95 -19.48
CA THR A 94 -8.61 -3.72 -20.71
C THR A 94 -9.11 -5.15 -20.42
N ALA A 95 -8.66 -5.75 -19.32
CA ALA A 95 -9.11 -7.05 -18.85
C ALA A 95 -10.51 -7.05 -18.17
N GLY A 96 -11.18 -5.90 -18.07
CA GLY A 96 -12.56 -5.79 -17.57
C GLY A 96 -12.71 -5.14 -16.19
N ALA A 97 -11.61 -4.76 -15.53
CA ALA A 97 -11.66 -4.02 -14.27
C ALA A 97 -12.29 -2.64 -14.47
N ARG A 98 -13.15 -2.21 -13.54
CA ARG A 98 -13.82 -0.89 -13.61
C ARG A 98 -13.85 -0.11 -12.30
N ARG A 99 -13.66 -0.77 -11.15
CA ARG A 99 -13.71 -0.13 -9.84
C ARG A 99 -12.33 -0.24 -9.19
N PHE A 100 -11.63 0.88 -8.97
CA PHE A 100 -10.28 0.88 -8.42
C PHE A 100 -10.17 1.71 -7.13
N VAL A 101 -9.34 1.24 -6.21
CA VAL A 101 -8.87 2.01 -5.06
C VAL A 101 -7.36 2.03 -5.12
N PHE A 102 -6.79 3.22 -5.27
CA PHE A 102 -5.35 3.43 -5.20
C PHE A 102 -4.98 3.87 -3.79
N ASN A 103 -4.05 3.17 -3.13
CA ASN A 103 -3.61 3.54 -1.80
C ASN A 103 -2.29 4.31 -1.92
N ASN A 104 -2.23 5.50 -1.33
CA ASN A 104 -0.96 6.21 -1.20
C ASN A 104 -0.09 5.59 -0.08
N VAL A 105 1.16 5.99 -0.01
CA VAL A 105 2.17 5.39 0.87
C VAL A 105 2.03 5.93 2.30
N VAL A 106 2.05 5.04 3.30
CA VAL A 106 2.07 5.36 4.73
C VAL A 106 3.26 6.27 5.12
N PRO A 107 3.19 7.04 6.23
CA PRO A 107 4.31 7.85 6.73
C PRO A 107 5.39 6.96 7.39
N PHE A 108 6.01 6.07 6.61
CA PHE A 108 7.02 5.13 7.13
C PHE A 108 8.35 5.79 7.48
N ASP A 109 8.54 7.09 7.19
CA ASP A 109 9.58 7.91 7.79
C ASP A 109 9.46 7.96 9.32
N ARG A 110 8.25 7.81 9.85
CA ARG A 110 7.98 7.79 11.30
C ARG A 110 8.07 6.39 11.90
N ALA A 111 8.14 5.33 11.10
CA ALA A 111 8.40 3.97 11.57
C ALA A 111 9.89 3.79 11.92
N GLN A 112 10.26 2.68 12.57
CA GLN A 112 11.66 2.44 12.97
C GLN A 112 12.62 2.48 11.78
N VAL A 113 12.21 1.92 10.62
CA VAL A 113 13.03 1.94 9.41
C VAL A 113 13.46 3.36 8.98
N GLY A 114 12.63 4.38 9.23
CA GLY A 114 12.95 5.78 8.97
C GLY A 114 13.65 6.47 10.14
N LYS A 115 13.17 6.23 11.38
CA LYS A 115 13.74 6.83 12.59
C LYS A 115 15.19 6.44 12.84
N ASP A 116 15.52 5.16 12.61
CA ASP A 116 16.85 4.61 12.90
C ASP A 116 17.94 5.15 11.96
N GLN A 117 17.56 5.84 10.89
CA GLN A 117 18.47 6.48 9.93
C GLN A 117 18.98 7.86 10.40
N GLY A 118 18.41 8.39 11.47
CA GLY A 118 18.70 9.74 11.97
C GLY A 118 17.95 10.87 11.24
N ALA A 119 17.89 12.03 11.89
CA ALA A 119 16.97 13.12 11.53
C ALA A 119 17.08 13.61 10.08
N THR A 120 18.30 13.69 9.53
CA THR A 120 18.52 14.17 8.15
C THR A 120 17.93 13.19 7.12
N VAL A 121 18.20 11.89 7.28
CA VAL A 121 17.70 10.87 6.34
C VAL A 121 16.20 10.69 6.52
N GLN A 122 15.71 10.74 7.75
CA GLN A 122 14.28 10.72 8.04
C GLN A 122 13.53 11.87 7.34
N ALA A 123 14.06 13.10 7.43
CA ALA A 123 13.45 14.25 6.77
C ALA A 123 13.47 14.14 5.24
N LYS A 124 14.55 13.59 4.66
CA LYS A 124 14.63 13.26 3.23
C LYS A 124 13.54 12.25 2.85
N LEU A 125 13.41 11.18 3.63
CA LEU A 125 12.43 10.12 3.40
C LEU A 125 11.00 10.64 3.46
N LYS A 126 10.67 11.47 4.45
CA LYS A 126 9.39 12.18 4.52
C LYS A 126 9.10 12.96 3.25
N GLY A 127 10.07 13.74 2.76
CA GLY A 127 9.95 14.49 1.50
C GLY A 127 9.68 13.59 0.30
N SER A 128 10.37 12.45 0.19
CA SER A 128 10.17 11.46 -0.86
C SER A 128 8.79 10.79 -0.82
N ILE A 129 8.29 10.45 0.38
CA ILE A 129 6.94 9.90 0.57
C ILE A 129 5.87 10.91 0.10
N LEU A 130 5.99 12.16 0.55
CA LEU A 130 5.03 13.22 0.19
C LEU A 130 5.03 13.52 -1.31
N ASP A 131 6.21 13.54 -1.95
CA ASP A 131 6.33 13.74 -3.39
C ASP A 131 5.68 12.59 -4.18
N PHE A 132 6.00 11.33 -3.85
CA PHE A 132 5.38 10.17 -4.49
C PHE A 132 3.85 10.19 -4.34
N ASN A 133 3.35 10.45 -3.13
CA ASN A 133 1.91 10.52 -2.85
C ASN A 133 1.20 11.62 -3.65
N SER A 134 1.84 12.79 -3.79
CA SER A 134 1.33 13.90 -4.60
C SER A 134 1.26 13.53 -6.09
N GLN A 135 2.32 12.90 -6.63
CA GLN A 135 2.36 12.47 -8.02
C GLN A 135 1.35 11.36 -8.31
N LEU A 136 1.19 10.38 -7.40
CA LEU A 136 0.18 9.33 -7.49
C LEU A 136 -1.22 9.94 -7.56
N ALA A 137 -1.53 10.88 -6.65
CA ALA A 137 -2.84 11.54 -6.62
C ALA A 137 -3.13 12.32 -7.93
N SER A 138 -2.12 13.02 -8.46
CA SER A 138 -2.23 13.76 -9.72
C SER A 138 -2.51 12.82 -10.90
N LYS A 139 -1.72 11.75 -11.05
CA LYS A 139 -1.88 10.78 -12.14
C LYS A 139 -3.16 9.96 -12.01
N ALA A 140 -3.57 9.60 -10.78
CA ALA A 140 -4.86 8.95 -10.52
C ALA A 140 -6.02 9.83 -10.97
N ARG A 141 -6.01 11.13 -10.64
CA ARG A 141 -7.04 12.08 -11.06
C ARG A 141 -7.18 12.12 -12.58
N VAL A 142 -6.05 12.23 -13.29
CA VAL A 142 -6.03 12.23 -14.76
C VAL A 142 -6.56 10.91 -15.31
N TYR A 143 -6.08 9.78 -14.81
CA TYR A 143 -6.49 8.45 -15.26
C TYR A 143 -8.00 8.23 -15.04
N CYS A 144 -8.49 8.48 -13.83
CA CYS A 144 -9.90 8.37 -13.46
C CYS A 144 -10.80 9.26 -14.34
N GLY A 145 -10.40 10.50 -14.60
CA GLY A 145 -11.16 11.41 -15.46
C GLY A 145 -11.14 11.05 -16.94
N SER A 146 -10.18 10.22 -17.39
CA SER A 146 -10.02 9.87 -18.80
C SER A 146 -10.89 8.70 -19.28
N LYS A 147 -11.56 7.98 -18.36
CA LYS A 147 -12.33 6.77 -18.68
C LYS A 147 -13.79 6.91 -18.22
N PRO A 148 -14.78 6.89 -19.13
CA PRO A 148 -16.18 7.13 -18.76
C PRO A 148 -16.83 5.99 -17.95
N GLU A 149 -16.30 4.76 -18.04
CA GLU A 149 -16.84 3.59 -17.34
C GLU A 149 -16.12 3.26 -16.02
N ILE A 150 -15.13 4.07 -15.60
CA ILE A 150 -14.35 3.79 -14.40
C ILE A 150 -14.96 4.48 -13.18
N ALA A 151 -14.94 3.79 -12.04
CA ALA A 151 -15.05 4.41 -10.74
C ALA A 151 -13.71 4.22 -10.03
N CYS A 152 -13.06 5.30 -9.62
CA CYS A 152 -11.83 5.18 -8.86
C CYS A 152 -11.60 6.31 -7.88
N VAL A 153 -10.90 5.97 -6.81
CA VAL A 153 -10.57 6.85 -5.70
C VAL A 153 -9.12 6.61 -5.27
N VAL A 154 -8.48 7.66 -4.77
CA VAL A 154 -7.24 7.53 -4.01
C VAL A 154 -7.60 7.52 -2.54
N PHE A 155 -7.38 6.40 -1.85
CA PHE A 155 -7.52 6.33 -0.40
C PHE A 155 -6.26 6.89 0.26
N ASP A 156 -6.44 7.95 1.07
CA ASP A 156 -5.37 8.62 1.77
C ASP A 156 -4.93 7.84 3.03
N THR A 157 -4.25 6.74 2.76
CA THR A 157 -3.63 5.86 3.75
C THR A 157 -2.60 6.63 4.58
N HIS A 158 -1.87 7.57 3.97
CA HIS A 158 -0.89 8.42 4.65
C HIS A 158 -1.53 9.23 5.79
N THR A 159 -2.63 9.92 5.50
CA THR A 159 -3.34 10.74 6.50
C THR A 159 -3.96 9.87 7.59
N LEU A 160 -4.55 8.72 7.26
CA LEU A 160 -5.07 7.79 8.26
C LEU A 160 -3.97 7.35 9.24
N PHE A 161 -2.82 6.87 8.72
CA PHE A 161 -1.72 6.43 9.57
C PHE A 161 -1.08 7.58 10.33
N THR A 162 -1.04 8.79 9.76
CA THR A 162 -0.62 10.00 10.49
C THR A 162 -1.51 10.24 11.70
N ALA A 163 -2.85 10.19 11.53
CA ALA A 163 -3.80 10.38 12.63
C ALA A 163 -3.66 9.30 13.72
N ILE A 164 -3.46 8.04 13.31
CA ILE A 164 -3.18 6.92 14.22
C ILE A 164 -1.91 7.19 15.02
N MET A 165 -0.82 7.57 14.36
CA MET A 165 0.47 7.79 15.02
C MET A 165 0.50 9.05 15.88
N ASP A 166 -0.30 10.07 15.56
CA ASP A 166 -0.42 11.27 16.39
C ASP A 166 -1.22 11.01 17.67
N ASN A 167 -2.17 10.07 17.63
CA ASN A 167 -3.08 9.78 18.74
C ASN A 167 -3.30 8.27 18.95
N PRO A 168 -2.24 7.46 19.19
CA PRO A 168 -2.35 5.99 19.15
C PRO A 168 -3.40 5.45 20.12
N GLY A 169 -3.53 6.04 21.32
CA GLY A 169 -4.52 5.64 22.32
C GLY A 169 -5.98 5.77 21.85
N ASN A 170 -6.30 6.78 21.02
CA ASN A 170 -7.66 6.97 20.49
C ASN A 170 -8.05 5.86 19.50
N PHE A 171 -7.06 5.18 18.93
CA PHE A 171 -7.23 4.09 17.97
C PHE A 171 -6.97 2.71 18.59
N GLY A 172 -6.73 2.63 19.91
CA GLY A 172 -6.50 1.38 20.63
C GLY A 172 -5.05 0.88 20.62
N PHE A 173 -4.08 1.73 20.25
CA PHE A 173 -2.66 1.42 20.28
C PHE A 173 -1.95 2.02 21.49
N ALA A 174 -0.99 1.28 22.04
CA ALA A 174 -0.15 1.70 23.15
C ALA A 174 1.04 2.56 22.71
N THR A 175 1.46 2.46 21.44
CA THR A 175 2.61 3.17 20.89
C THR A 175 2.40 3.51 19.41
N ALA A 176 2.90 4.68 19.00
CA ALA A 176 2.80 5.16 17.62
C ALA A 176 3.79 4.44 16.68
N ASP A 177 4.99 4.14 17.18
CA ASP A 177 6.17 3.76 16.40
C ASP A 177 7.00 2.64 17.03
N GLY A 178 6.64 2.22 18.25
CA GLY A 178 7.28 1.09 18.92
C GLY A 178 6.95 -0.23 18.22
N VAL A 179 7.86 -1.19 18.38
CA VAL A 179 7.69 -2.59 17.97
C VAL A 179 8.02 -3.49 19.15
N CYS A 180 7.61 -4.75 19.08
CA CYS A 180 8.11 -5.77 20.01
C CYS A 180 8.87 -6.85 19.25
N SER A 181 10.13 -7.12 19.65
CA SER A 181 11.00 -8.12 19.01
C SER A 181 10.39 -9.53 19.04
N ALA A 182 9.61 -9.86 20.06
CA ALA A 182 8.88 -11.12 20.17
C ALA A 182 7.84 -11.34 19.05
N TYR A 183 7.37 -10.26 18.42
CA TYR A 183 6.38 -10.29 17.33
C TYR A 183 6.99 -10.02 15.95
N ALA A 184 8.02 -9.17 15.86
CA ALA A 184 8.61 -8.71 14.60
C ALA A 184 9.03 -9.87 13.67
N ASN A 185 9.58 -10.95 14.23
CA ASN A 185 10.09 -12.09 13.46
C ASN A 185 9.06 -13.20 13.22
N ARG A 186 7.80 -13.04 13.66
CA ARG A 186 6.78 -14.09 13.50
C ARG A 186 6.08 -13.97 12.15
N GLY A 187 6.00 -15.08 11.42
CA GLY A 187 5.23 -15.18 10.19
C GLY A 187 3.72 -15.29 10.45
N GLY A 188 2.90 -14.78 9.52
CA GLY A 188 1.43 -14.84 9.57
C GLY A 188 0.78 -13.88 10.57
N CYS A 189 -0.56 -13.85 10.57
CA CYS A 189 -1.36 -13.02 11.48
C CYS A 189 -1.59 -13.66 12.86
N ALA A 190 -1.17 -14.93 13.04
CA ALA A 190 -1.39 -15.70 14.25
C ALA A 190 -0.34 -15.37 15.32
N VAL A 191 -0.42 -14.18 15.91
CA VAL A 191 0.31 -13.91 17.15
C VAL A 191 -0.53 -14.44 18.32
N LEU A 192 -0.15 -15.62 18.79
CA LEU A 192 -0.74 -16.31 19.94
C LEU A 192 -0.33 -15.59 21.24
N GLY A 193 -1.31 -14.97 21.92
CA GLY A 193 -1.16 -14.39 23.25
C GLY A 193 -0.28 -13.14 23.32
N ALA A 194 -0.39 -12.41 24.44
CA ALA A 194 0.55 -11.34 24.76
C ALA A 194 1.84 -11.96 25.32
N ASP A 195 2.99 -11.53 24.79
CA ASP A 195 4.30 -11.83 25.36
C ASP A 195 4.57 -10.86 26.52
N SER A 196 5.04 -11.39 27.66
CA SER A 196 5.25 -10.61 28.88
C SER A 196 6.34 -9.54 28.75
N SER A 197 7.21 -9.61 27.73
CA SER A 197 8.22 -8.59 27.43
C SER A 197 7.67 -7.40 26.64
N CYS A 198 6.45 -7.49 26.14
CA CYS A 198 5.81 -6.47 25.32
C CYS A 198 4.82 -5.63 26.14
N LEU A 199 4.43 -4.47 25.61
CA LEU A 199 3.39 -3.57 26.14
C LEU A 199 1.98 -4.19 26.10
N GLY A 200 1.82 -5.33 25.44
CA GLY A 200 0.54 -5.99 25.21
C GLY A 200 0.61 -6.97 24.05
N PRO A 201 -0.54 -7.48 23.56
CA PRO A 201 -0.59 -8.27 22.32
C PRO A 201 -0.13 -7.44 21.11
N VAL A 202 0.20 -8.09 19.99
CA VAL A 202 0.62 -7.38 18.77
C VAL A 202 -0.38 -6.30 18.32
N SER A 203 -1.68 -6.47 18.60
CA SER A 203 -2.72 -5.50 18.27
C SER A 203 -2.63 -4.20 19.06
N ALA A 204 -1.84 -4.14 20.14
CA ALA A 204 -1.54 -2.91 20.87
C ALA A 204 -0.49 -2.04 20.16
N TYR A 205 0.07 -2.50 19.04
CA TYR A 205 1.11 -1.80 18.29
C TYR A 205 0.59 -1.38 16.91
N VAL A 206 1.00 -0.20 16.44
CA VAL A 206 0.76 0.22 15.05
C VAL A 206 1.60 -0.61 14.09
N TRP A 207 2.87 -0.86 14.45
CA TRP A 207 3.85 -1.54 13.62
C TRP A 207 4.19 -2.93 14.20
N LYS A 208 4.20 -3.93 13.32
CA LYS A 208 4.59 -5.31 13.65
C LYS A 208 6.10 -5.44 13.74
N ASP A 209 6.80 -4.88 12.76
CA ASP A 209 8.25 -4.81 12.66
C ASP A 209 8.67 -3.39 12.23
N ALA A 210 9.91 -3.22 11.78
CA ALA A 210 10.46 -1.89 11.49
C ALA A 210 9.72 -1.13 10.36
N LEU A 211 8.95 -1.81 9.52
CA LEU A 211 8.30 -1.23 8.34
C LEU A 211 6.82 -1.63 8.18
N HIS A 212 6.40 -2.80 8.63
CA HIS A 212 5.07 -3.33 8.34
C HIS A 212 4.06 -3.00 9.45
N PRO A 213 2.87 -2.49 9.13
CA PRO A 213 1.78 -2.35 10.08
C PRO A 213 1.35 -3.68 10.70
N THR A 214 0.67 -3.62 11.85
CA THR A 214 -0.01 -4.78 12.42
C THR A 214 -1.36 -5.02 11.74
N TRP A 215 -1.89 -6.23 11.89
CA TRP A 215 -3.25 -6.53 11.41
C TRP A 215 -4.31 -5.59 12.02
N ALA A 216 -4.08 -5.05 13.22
CA ALA A 216 -4.99 -4.13 13.89
C ALA A 216 -4.98 -2.75 13.20
N ALA A 217 -3.80 -2.24 12.82
CA ALA A 217 -3.68 -1.04 12.00
C ALA A 217 -4.26 -1.26 10.59
N ASP A 218 -3.97 -2.39 9.96
CA ASP A 218 -4.54 -2.76 8.66
C ASP A 218 -6.07 -2.90 8.71
N THR A 219 -6.63 -3.29 9.86
CA THR A 219 -8.09 -3.35 10.05
C THR A 219 -8.72 -1.96 10.02
N LEU A 220 -8.05 -0.94 10.58
CA LEU A 220 -8.51 0.45 10.50
C LEU A 220 -8.42 0.98 9.07
N TRP A 221 -7.33 0.66 8.37
CA TRP A 221 -7.17 0.95 6.94
C TRP A 221 -8.30 0.32 6.11
N ALA A 222 -8.55 -0.98 6.29
CA ALA A 222 -9.60 -1.69 5.57
C ALA A 222 -10.99 -1.09 5.81
N LYS A 223 -11.30 -0.68 7.06
CA LYS A 223 -12.55 0.02 7.38
C LYS A 223 -12.66 1.37 6.65
N GLY A 224 -11.57 2.14 6.59
CA GLY A 224 -11.53 3.40 5.86
C GLY A 224 -11.75 3.19 4.35
N VAL A 225 -11.08 2.22 3.76
CA VAL A 225 -11.27 1.84 2.35
C VAL A 225 -12.74 1.45 2.08
N ILE A 226 -13.36 0.64 2.93
CA ILE A 226 -14.77 0.24 2.79
C ILE A 226 -15.71 1.46 2.84
N ALA A 227 -15.42 2.45 3.70
CA ALA A 227 -16.23 3.66 3.81
C ALA A 227 -16.18 4.48 2.52
N GLU A 228 -14.99 4.69 1.96
CA GLU A 228 -14.83 5.39 0.66
C GLU A 228 -15.47 4.61 -0.50
N LEU A 229 -15.34 3.28 -0.50
CA LEU A 229 -15.94 2.42 -1.51
C LEU A 229 -17.47 2.50 -1.53
N SER A 230 -18.08 2.72 -0.37
CA SER A 230 -19.53 2.89 -0.24
C SER A 230 -20.00 4.24 -0.80
N ALA A 231 -19.12 5.24 -0.89
CA ALA A 231 -19.42 6.56 -1.43
C ALA A 231 -19.31 6.65 -2.97
N ILE A 232 -18.62 5.70 -3.60
CA ILE A 232 -18.41 5.64 -5.06
C ILE A 232 -19.21 4.53 -5.76
N GLN A 233 -20.15 3.89 -5.04
CA GLN A 233 -20.88 2.71 -5.51
C GLN A 233 -21.96 2.98 -6.53
#